data_AF-A0A3P6R6A5-F1
#
_entry.id   AF-A0A3P6R6A5-F1
#
_cell.length_a   1.000
_cell.length_b   1.000
_cell.length_c   1.000
_cell.angle_alpha   90.00
_cell.angle_beta   90.00
_cell.angle_gamma   90.00
#
_symmetry.space_group_name_H-M   'P 1'
#
loop_
_entity.id
_entity.type
_entity.pdbx_description
1 polymer ?
#
loop_
_entity_poly.entity_id
_entity_poly.type
_entity_poly.pdbx_seq_one_letter_code
_entity_poly.pdbx_strand_id
1 'polypeptide(L)' 'MVDPAGFFNNQYVFPEHRRKGLGGAVETRLIQQCVGAGMSPFKTVARSNQSVLSATYSSSQWTHWKENDRPVVS' A
#
# COMPACT_ATOMS: atom_id res chain seq x y z
N MET A 1 0.32 1.70 9.56
CA MET A 1 -0.92 2.16 10.23
C MET A 1 -1.92 2.54 9.16
N VAL A 2 -3.21 2.64 9.50
CA VAL A 2 -4.23 3.26 8.63
C VAL A 2 -4.83 4.43 9.40
N ASP A 3 -4.78 5.60 8.78
CA ASP A 3 -5.46 6.81 9.23
C ASP A 3 -6.99 6.71 8.95
N PRO A 4 -7.86 7.42 9.71
CA PRO A 4 -9.31 7.39 9.50
C PRO A 4 -9.82 7.72 8.09
N ALA A 5 -9.04 8.41 7.24
CA ALA A 5 -9.38 8.62 5.83
C ALA A 5 -9.06 7.41 4.93
N GLY A 6 -8.57 6.30 5.50
CA GLY A 6 -8.12 5.14 4.73
C GLY A 6 -6.69 5.28 4.19
N PHE A 7 -5.90 6.23 4.71
CA PHE A 7 -4.52 6.45 4.27
C PHE A 7 -3.54 5.50 4.97
N PHE A 8 -2.81 4.72 4.18
CA PHE A 8 -1.81 3.77 4.67
C PHE A 8 -0.47 4.48 4.74
N ASN A 9 0.04 4.64 5.96
CA ASN A 9 1.32 5.27 6.21
C ASN A 9 2.16 4.46 7.21
N ASN A 10 3.46 4.77 7.25
CA ASN A 10 4.40 4.29 8.26
C ASN A 10 4.40 2.76 8.45
N GLN A 11 4.16 2.01 7.37
CA GLN A 11 4.29 0.55 7.40
C GLN A 11 5.78 0.19 7.38
N TYR A 12 6.20 -0.61 8.36
CA TYR A 12 7.59 -1.02 8.51
C TYR A 12 7.67 -2.46 8.98
N VAL A 13 8.61 -3.21 8.39
CA VAL A 13 8.97 -4.56 8.83
C VAL A 13 10.42 -4.54 9.24
N PHE A 14 10.68 -4.95 10.49
CA PHE A 14 12.02 -5.10 11.04
C PHE A 14 12.88 -6.00 10.14
N PRO A 15 14.16 -5.64 9.89
CA PRO A 15 15.05 -6.34 8.95
C PRO A 15 15.06 -7.88 9.11
N GLU A 16 15.15 -8.37 10.34
CA GLU A 16 15.15 -9.78 10.76
C GLU A 16 13.86 -10.54 10.41
N HIS A 17 12.80 -9.81 10.10
CA HIS A 17 11.48 -10.34 9.75
C HIS A 17 11.10 -10.09 8.27
N ARG A 18 12.00 -9.49 7.47
CA ARG A 18 11.74 -9.25 6.04
C ARG A 18 11.75 -10.55 5.23
N ARG A 19 11.20 -10.48 4.01
CA ARG A 19 11.10 -11.59 3.04
C ARG A 19 10.29 -12.81 3.52
N LYS A 20 9.54 -12.67 4.63
CA LYS A 20 8.62 -13.67 5.18
C LYS A 20 7.14 -13.40 4.83
N GLY A 21 6.87 -12.48 3.90
CA GLY A 21 5.51 -12.09 3.51
C GLY A 21 4.75 -11.21 4.52
N LEU A 22 5.33 -10.88 5.67
CA LEU A 22 4.65 -10.17 6.77
C LEU A 22 4.08 -8.80 6.35
N GLY A 23 4.83 -8.02 5.54
CA GLY A 23 4.36 -6.72 5.07
C GLY A 23 3.08 -6.84 4.24
N GLY A 24 3.05 -7.78 3.30
CA GLY A 24 1.86 -8.02 2.46
C GLY A 24 0.68 -8.61 3.25
N ALA A 25 0.94 -9.48 4.23
CA ALA A 25 -0.11 -10.03 5.08
C ALA A 25 -0.78 -8.95 5.95
N VAL A 26 0.01 -8.06 6.54
CA VAL A 26 -0.50 -6.90 7.29
C VAL A 26 -1.27 -5.96 6.37
N GLU A 27 -0.71 -5.65 5.19
CA GLU A 27 -1.36 -4.78 4.21
C GLU A 27 -2.72 -5.34 3.75
N THR A 28 -2.79 -6.64 3.44
CA THR A 28 -4.04 -7.33 3.07
C THR A 28 -5.10 -7.20 4.16
N ARG A 29 -4.72 -7.45 5.42
CA ARG A 29 -5.65 -7.36 6.55
C ARG A 29 -6.20 -5.95 6.71
N LEU A 30 -5.34 -4.94 6.60
CA LEU A 30 -5.73 -3.54 6.70
C LEU A 30 -6.65 -3.13 5.54
N ILE A 31 -6.38 -3.59 4.31
CA ILE A 31 -7.25 -3.34 3.15
C ILE A 31 -8.64 -3.90 3.40
N GLN A 32 -8.73 -5.15 3.88
CA GLN A 32 -10.01 -5.78 4.20
C GLN A 32 -10.79 -5.01 5.26
N GLN A 33 -10.11 -4.50 6.29
CA GLN A 33 -10.73 -3.67 7.33
C GLN A 33 -11.26 -2.34 6.76
N CYS A 34 -10.46 -1.67 5.92
CA CYS A 34 -10.90 -0.41 5.29
C CYS A 34 -12.11 -0.61 4.38
N VAL A 35 -12.04 -1.60 3.49
CA VAL A 35 -13.14 -1.93 2.56
C VAL A 35 -14.39 -2.35 3.34
N GLY A 36 -14.23 -3.17 4.39
CA GLY A 36 -15.34 -3.58 5.25
C GLY A 36 -16.03 -2.42 5.99
N ALA A 37 -15.31 -1.32 6.20
CA ALA A 37 -15.84 -0.09 6.77
C ALA A 37 -16.36 0.91 5.71
N GLY A 38 -16.41 0.53 4.43
CA GLY A 38 -16.88 1.39 3.34
C GLY A 38 -15.86 2.45 2.88
N MET A 39 -14.59 2.29 3.24
CA MET A 39 -13.51 3.20 2.82
C MET A 39 -12.77 2.68 1.60
N SER A 40 -12.26 3.60 0.78
CA SER A 40 -11.33 3.32 -0.32
C SER A 40 -9.90 3.52 0.17
N PRO A 41 -9.14 2.44 0.48
CA PRO A 41 -7.79 2.58 0.98
C PRO A 41 -6.85 3.15 -0.08
N PHE A 42 -5.92 4.01 0.33
CA PHE A 42 -4.89 4.55 -0.56
C PHE A 42 -3.56 4.71 0.16
N LYS A 43 -2.47 4.78 -0.61
CA LYS A 43 -1.11 5.01 -0.11
C LYS A 43 -0.29 5.82 -1.09
N THR A 44 0.74 6.47 -0.59
CA THR A 44 1.80 7.07 -1.41
C THR A 44 3.10 6.31 -1.16
N VAL A 45 3.87 6.10 -2.21
CA VAL A 45 5.16 5.39 -2.14
C VAL A 45 6.23 6.30 -2.70
N ALA A 46 7.28 6.53 -1.92
CA ALA A 46 8.42 7.32 -2.37
C ALA A 46 9.06 6.68 -3.62
N ARG A 47 9.38 7.48 -4.63
CA ARG A 47 9.95 7.01 -5.91
C ARG A 47 11.29 6.29 -5.73
N SER A 48 12.05 6.65 -4.71
CA SER A 48 13.32 5.99 -4.37
C SER A 48 13.13 4.59 -3.78
N ASN A 49 11.95 4.27 -3.25
CA ASN A 49 11.68 2.98 -2.62
C ASN A 49 11.22 1.93 -3.64
N GLN A 50 12.16 1.53 -4.49
CA GLN A 50 11.93 0.58 -5.60
C GLN A 50 11.34 -0.74 -5.11
N SER A 51 11.79 -1.25 -3.95
CA SER A 51 11.26 -2.50 -3.39
C SER A 51 9.77 -2.43 -3.10
N VAL A 52 9.27 -1.32 -2.54
CA VAL A 52 7.85 -1.16 -2.23
C VAL A 52 7.06 -0.88 -3.50
N LEU A 53 7.61 -0.10 -4.44
CA LEU A 53 6.98 0.13 -5.74
C LEU A 53 6.77 -1.18 -6.51
N SER A 54 7.82 -1.99 -6.68
CA SER A 54 7.74 -3.27 -7.39
C SER A 54 6.71 -4.19 -6.74
N ALA A 55 6.72 -4.31 -5.41
CA ALA A 55 5.74 -5.13 -4.69
C ALA A 55 4.30 -4.61 -4.86
N THR A 56 4.12 -3.28 -4.84
CA THR A 56 2.80 -2.65 -5.02
C THR A 56 2.27 -2.90 -6.43
N TYR A 57 3.09 -2.71 -7.47
CA TYR A 57 2.67 -2.95 -8.86
C TYR A 57 2.40 -4.42 -9.18
N SER A 58 3.07 -5.36 -8.50
CA SER A 58 2.79 -6.78 -8.67
C SER A 58 1.53 -7.27 -7.92
N SER A 59 0.99 -6.47 -7.01
CA SER A 59 -0.16 -6.85 -6.20
C SER A 59 -1.46 -6.55 -6.95
N SER A 60 -2.37 -7.53 -7.01
CA SER A 60 -3.73 -7.31 -7.53
C SER A 60 -4.61 -6.48 -6.58
N GLN A 61 -4.14 -6.18 -5.38
CA GLN A 61 -4.90 -5.41 -4.38
C GLN A 61 -4.80 -3.89 -4.59
N TRP A 62 -3.82 -3.43 -5.38
CA TRP A 62 -3.59 -2.02 -5.61
C TRP A 62 -3.79 -1.67 -7.08
N THR A 63 -4.39 -0.51 -7.30
CA THR A 63 -4.40 0.17 -8.59
C THR A 63 -3.60 1.46 -8.48
N HIS A 64 -3.09 1.94 -9.62
CA HIS A 64 -2.39 3.21 -9.67
C HIS A 64 -3.40 4.32 -9.99
N TRP A 65 -3.45 5.36 -9.16
CA TRP A 65 -4.18 6.58 -9.52
C TRP A 65 -3.61 7.15 -10.83
N LYS A 66 -4.49 7.31 -11.83
CA LYS A 66 -4.19 8.02 -13.07
C LYS A 66 -5.16 9.18 -13.29
N GLU A 67 -4.66 10.25 -13.89
CA GLU A 67 -5.43 11.36 -14.42
C GLU A 67 -5.13 11.48 -15.91
N ASN A 68 -6.16 11.42 -16.78
CA ASN A 68 -6.00 11.36 -18.24
C ASN A 68 -5.00 10.25 -18.69
N ASP A 69 -5.14 9.05 -18.12
CA ASP A 69 -4.27 7.88 -18.31
C ASP A 69 -2.81 8.06 -17.90
N ARG A 70 -2.45 9.20 -17.29
CA ARG A 70 -1.12 9.47 -16.78
C ARG A 70 -1.07 9.22 -15.28
N PRO A 71 -0.07 8.48 -14.78
CA PRO A 71 0.18 8.37 -13.34
C PRO A 71 0.18 9.75 -12.66
N VAL A 72 -0.61 9.90 -11.60
CA VAL A 72 -0.51 11.09 -10.74
C VAL A 72 0.70 10.87 -9.86
N VAL A 73 1.71 11.73 -10.02
CA VAL A 73 2.96 11.63 -9.29
C VAL A 73 3.19 12.95 -8.57
N SER A 74 3.01 12.96 -7.24
CA SER A 74 3.41 14.09 -6.40
C SER A 74 4.92 14.14 -6.18
#